data_AF-A0A7I9WRI0-F1
#
_entry.id   AF-A0A7I9WRI0-F1
#
_cell.length_a   1.000
_cell.length_b   1.000
_cell.length_c   1.000
_cell.angle_alpha   90.00
_cell.angle_beta   90.00
_cell.angle_gamma   90.00
#
_symmetry.space_group_name_H-M   'P 1'
#
loop_
_entity.id
_entity.type
_entity.pdbx_description
1 polymer ?
#
loop_
_entity_poly.entity_id
_entity_poly.type
_entity_poly.pdbx_seq_one_letter_code
_entity_poly.pdbx_strand_id
1 'polypeptide(L)'
;MRAPDVRALIKQDMELLELIPAEQVERRAELQRVIDLRIDDLIAAVDKNRELRQIATSYQGNWRDIVVFICAVLFTIVWWNVSHSRSNWLVMFIALIVLSILAAVYAARGVLRALATYLQSRRRAHDTQ
;
A
#
# COMPACT_ATOMS: atom_id res chain seq x y z
N MET A 1 -11.88 11.42 14.17
CA MET A 1 -10.88 12.25 14.88
C MET A 1 -9.76 12.54 13.88
N ARG A 2 -9.46 13.82 13.59
CA ARG A 2 -8.40 14.21 12.66
C ARG A 2 -7.06 13.97 13.35
N ALA A 3 -6.09 13.36 12.67
CA ALA A 3 -4.76 13.20 13.23
C ALA A 3 -4.21 14.61 13.58
N PRO A 4 -3.61 14.81 14.77
CA PRO A 4 -2.99 16.08 15.13
C PRO A 4 -1.96 16.48 14.07
N ASP A 5 -1.94 17.75 13.69
CA ASP A 5 -0.93 18.27 12.78
C ASP A 5 0.39 18.44 13.54
N VAL A 6 1.20 17.37 13.53
CA VAL A 6 2.49 17.30 14.23
C VAL A 6 3.44 18.40 13.75
N ARG A 7 3.36 18.81 12.47
CA ARG A 7 4.21 19.88 11.93
C ARG A 7 3.84 21.24 12.52
N ALA A 8 2.55 21.50 12.68
CA ALA A 8 2.06 22.73 13.32
C ALA A 8 2.48 22.80 14.80
N LEU A 9 2.43 21.67 15.52
CA LEU A 9 2.90 21.56 16.91
C LEU A 9 4.41 21.85 17.02
N ILE A 10 5.24 21.25 16.17
CA ILE A 10 6.69 21.51 16.18
C ILE A 10 6.98 23.00 15.92
N LYS A 11 6.25 23.63 14.98
CA LYS A 11 6.40 25.05 14.69
C LYS A 11 6.07 25.93 15.91
N GLN A 12 5.00 25.60 16.63
CA GLN A 12 4.64 26.31 17.87
C GLN A 12 5.69 26.13 18.96
N ASP A 13 6.25 24.93 19.12
CA ASP A 13 7.30 24.66 20.10
C ASP A 13 8.59 25.44 19.77
N MET A 14 8.96 25.56 18.49
CA MET A 14 10.07 26.40 18.03
C MET A 14 9.85 27.89 18.30
N GLU A 15 8.64 28.40 18.05
CA GLU A 15 8.28 29.79 18.35
C GLU A 15 8.33 30.06 19.86
N LEU A 16 7.87 29.11 20.68
CA LEU A 16 7.98 29.19 22.14
C LEU A 16 9.45 29.23 22.59
N LEU A 17 10.33 28.46 21.96
CA LEU A 17 11.76 28.46 22.25
C LEU A 17 12.42 29.82 21.96
N GLU A 18 11.98 30.53 20.92
CA GLU A 18 12.45 31.88 20.60
C GLU A 18 11.99 32.91 21.64
N LEU A 19 10.81 32.71 22.23
CA LEU A 19 10.24 33.58 23.25
C LEU A 19 10.84 33.36 24.65
N ILE A 20 11.48 32.21 24.92
CA ILE A 20 12.12 31.94 26.21
C ILE A 20 13.38 32.81 26.37
N PRO A 21 13.51 33.58 27.46
CA PRO A 21 14.70 34.40 27.71
C PRO A 21 16.00 33.58 27.69
N ALA A 22 17.07 34.13 27.12
CA ALA A 22 18.32 33.41 26.86
C ALA A 22 19.00 32.89 28.15
N GLU A 23 18.80 33.61 29.25
CA GLU A 23 19.24 33.26 30.61
C GLU A 23 18.60 31.98 31.16
N GLN A 24 17.46 31.53 30.62
CA GLN A 24 16.80 30.29 31.04
C GLN A 24 17.32 29.06 30.27
N VAL A 25 18.63 28.85 30.31
CA VAL A 25 19.36 27.83 29.53
C VAL A 25 18.77 26.42 29.72
N GLU A 26 18.44 26.04 30.95
CA GLU A 26 17.91 24.71 31.27
C GLU A 26 16.52 24.44 30.67
N ARG A 27 15.62 25.44 30.72
CA ARG A 27 14.30 25.32 30.09
C ARG A 27 14.38 25.28 28.57
N ARG A 28 15.28 26.06 27.98
CA ARG A 28 15.52 26.03 26.53
C ARG A 28 16.07 24.68 26.10
N ALA A 29 16.99 24.10 26.89
CA ALA A 29 17.56 22.79 26.62
C ALA A 29 16.50 21.66 26.68
N GLU A 30 15.62 21.66 27.69
CA GLU A 30 14.54 20.67 27.77
C GLU A 30 13.52 20.83 26.64
N LEU A 31 13.13 22.06 26.30
CA LEU A 31 12.21 22.29 25.18
C LEU A 31 12.82 21.88 23.84
N GLN A 32 14.11 22.17 23.63
CA GLN A 32 14.86 21.70 22.46
C GLN A 32 14.84 20.17 22.37
N ARG A 33 15.08 19.47 23.49
CA ARG A 33 15.05 18.01 23.54
C ARG A 33 13.68 17.43 23.14
N VAL A 34 12.59 18.08 23.56
CA VAL A 34 11.23 17.66 23.19
C VAL A 34 10.96 17.89 21.69
N ILE A 35 11.42 19.01 21.14
CA ILE A 35 11.30 19.32 19.71
C ILE A 35 12.04 18.26 18.89
N ASP A 36 13.28 17.94 19.27
CA ASP A 36 14.12 16.95 18.57
C ASP A 36 13.45 15.58 18.55
N LEU A 37 12.91 15.11 19.68
CA LEU A 37 12.17 13.84 19.75
C LEU A 37 10.97 13.80 18.79
N ARG A 38 10.21 14.89 18.69
CA ARG A 38 9.06 14.96 17.77
C ARG A 38 9.49 14.98 16.31
N ILE A 39 10.61 15.61 16.00
CA ILE A 39 11.19 15.62 14.65
C ILE A 39 11.63 14.20 14.28
N ASP A 40 12.32 13.50 15.19
CA ASP A 40 12.75 12.11 14.99
C ASP A 40 11.56 11.18 14.73
N ASP A 41 10.49 11.30 15.52
CA ASP A 41 9.25 10.54 15.34
C ASP A 41 8.61 10.81 13.96
N LEU A 42 8.62 12.08 13.52
CA LEU A 42 8.09 12.47 12.21
C LEU A 42 8.93 11.89 11.07
N ILE A 43 10.26 11.90 11.20
CA ILE A 43 11.18 11.29 10.23
C ILE A 43 10.95 9.79 10.17
N ALA A 44 10.92 9.10 11.32
CA ALA A 44 10.70 7.66 11.41
C ALA A 44 9.35 7.25 10.77
N ALA A 45 8.29 8.03 11.01
CA ALA A 45 6.98 7.80 10.41
C ALA A 45 7.01 7.95 8.88
N VAL A 46 7.72 8.96 8.36
CA VAL A 46 7.87 9.19 6.91
C VAL A 46 8.68 8.06 6.26
N ASP A 47 9.78 7.65 6.88
CA ASP A 47 10.63 6.57 6.37
C ASP A 47 9.90 5.23 6.37
N LYS A 48 9.12 4.94 7.42
CA LYS A 48 8.24 3.76 7.44
C LYS A 48 7.22 3.80 6.31
N ASN A 49 6.65 4.98 6.01
CA ASN A 49 5.71 5.13 4.91
C ASN A 49 6.37 4.87 3.54
N ARG A 50 7.60 5.36 3.36
CA ARG A 50 8.39 5.13 2.14
C ARG A 50 8.77 3.67 1.96
N GLU A 51 9.20 3.01 3.03
CA GLU A 51 9.55 1.59 3.03
C GLU A 51 8.32 0.74 2.66
N LEU A 52 7.18 0.97 3.31
CA LEU A 52 5.92 0.28 2.99
C LEU A 52 5.47 0.55 1.54
N ARG A 53 5.68 1.77 1.04
CA ARG A 53 5.34 2.12 -0.34
C ARG A 53 6.29 1.45 -1.34
N GLN A 54 7.58 1.34 -1.04
CA GLN A 54 8.54 0.59 -1.86
C GLN A 54 8.19 -0.91 -1.88
N ILE A 55 7.85 -1.51 -0.74
CA ILE A 55 7.40 -2.91 -0.65
C ILE A 55 6.11 -3.13 -1.43
N ALA A 56 5.14 -2.21 -1.34
CA ALA A 56 3.90 -2.30 -2.12
C ALA A 56 4.15 -2.14 -3.64
N THR A 57 5.12 -1.31 -4.02
CA THR A 57 5.49 -1.10 -5.43
C THR A 57 6.24 -2.32 -5.99
N SER A 58 7.10 -2.97 -5.20
CA SER A 58 7.75 -4.22 -5.61
C SER A 58 6.74 -5.38 -5.71
N TYR A 59 5.69 -5.39 -4.88
CA TYR A 59 4.63 -6.40 -4.94
C TYR A 59 3.75 -6.31 -6.21
N GLN A 60 3.61 -5.13 -6.81
CA GLN A 60 2.83 -4.96 -8.05
C GLN A 60 3.55 -5.49 -9.30
N GLY A 61 4.88 -5.55 -9.30
CA GLY A 61 5.66 -5.84 -10.50
C GLY A 61 5.63 -7.30 -10.97
N ASN A 62 5.58 -8.26 -10.04
CA ASN A 62 5.85 -9.68 -10.37
C ASN A 62 4.61 -10.57 -10.44
N TRP A 63 3.50 -10.13 -9.84
CA TRP A 63 2.29 -10.95 -9.72
C TRP A 63 1.65 -11.25 -11.08
N ARG A 64 1.57 -10.26 -11.98
CA ARG A 64 0.97 -10.43 -13.30
C ARG A 64 1.69 -11.53 -14.08
N ASP A 65 3.02 -11.50 -14.08
CA ASP A 65 3.81 -12.38 -14.91
C ASP A 65 3.80 -13.82 -14.34
N ILE A 66 3.73 -13.98 -13.00
CA ILE A 66 3.49 -15.27 -12.35
C ILE A 66 2.14 -15.87 -12.76
N VAL A 67 1.06 -15.07 -12.75
CA VAL A 67 -0.28 -15.56 -13.14
C VAL A 67 -0.34 -15.92 -14.62
N VAL A 68 0.29 -15.10 -15.48
CA VAL A 68 0.37 -15.34 -16.92
C VAL A 68 1.19 -16.60 -17.22
N PHE A 69 2.31 -16.80 -16.51
CA PHE A 69 3.13 -18.00 -16.62
C PHE A 69 2.35 -19.26 -16.21
N ILE A 70 1.65 -19.22 -15.08
CA ILE A 70 0.78 -20.33 -14.64
C ILE A 70 -0.32 -20.62 -15.66
N CYS A 71 -0.96 -19.59 -16.23
CA CYS A 71 -1.97 -19.77 -17.28
C CYS A 71 -1.38 -20.42 -18.54
N ALA A 72 -0.20 -19.98 -18.99
CA ALA A 72 0.45 -20.51 -20.18
C ALA A 72 0.88 -21.98 -20.01
N VAL A 73 1.43 -22.33 -18.83
CA VAL A 73 1.82 -23.71 -18.51
C VAL A 73 0.59 -24.61 -18.43
N LEU A 74 -0.47 -24.19 -17.72
CA LEU A 74 -1.71 -24.95 -17.62
C LEU A 74 -2.36 -25.15 -19.00
N PHE A 75 -2.37 -24.13 -19.84
CA PHE A 75 -2.88 -24.21 -21.21
C PHE A 75 -2.09 -25.23 -22.04
N THR A 76 -0.77 -25.20 -21.97
CA THR A 76 0.11 -26.11 -22.73
C THR A 76 -0.08 -27.57 -22.29
N ILE A 77 -0.20 -27.81 -20.98
CA ILE A 77 -0.45 -29.14 -20.41
C ILE A 77 -1.82 -29.67 -20.84
N VAL A 78 -2.87 -28.82 -20.79
CA VAL A 78 -4.22 -29.20 -21.23
C VAL A 78 -4.25 -29.52 -22.71
N TRP A 79 -3.66 -28.67 -23.54
CA TRP A 79 -3.61 -28.87 -24.99
C TRP A 79 -2.92 -30.17 -25.38
N TRP A 80 -1.81 -30.51 -24.70
CA TRP A 80 -1.04 -31.71 -25.01
C TRP A 80 -1.72 -33.01 -24.55
N ASN A 81 -2.62 -32.96 -23.56
CA ASN A 81 -3.19 -34.16 -22.94
C ASN A 81 -4.61 -34.53 -23.47
N VAL A 82 -5.16 -33.79 -24.43
CA VAL A 82 -6.49 -34.07 -25.02
C VAL A 82 -6.43 -35.19 -26.07
N SER A 83 -7.02 -36.35 -25.77
CA SER A 83 -7.33 -37.37 -26.77
C SER A 83 -8.62 -37.00 -27.53
N HIS A 84 -8.50 -36.84 -28.85
CA HIS A 84 -9.53 -36.25 -29.73
C HIS A 84 -10.72 -37.17 -30.05
N SER A 85 -10.88 -38.27 -29.31
CA SER A 85 -11.87 -39.30 -29.61
C SER A 85 -12.71 -39.61 -28.36
N ARG A 86 -14.00 -39.22 -28.43
CA ARG A 86 -15.14 -39.46 -27.51
C ARG A 86 -15.36 -38.44 -26.37
N SER A 87 -16.14 -37.42 -26.73
CA SER A 87 -17.24 -36.73 -26.02
C SER A 87 -17.14 -36.44 -24.51
N ASN A 88 -16.56 -35.27 -24.25
CA ASN A 88 -17.17 -34.18 -23.45
C ASN A 88 -17.02 -34.15 -21.91
N TRP A 89 -16.19 -34.99 -21.31
CA TRP A 89 -15.85 -34.82 -19.88
C TRP A 89 -14.75 -33.76 -19.63
N LEU A 90 -13.81 -33.65 -20.58
CA LEU A 90 -12.65 -32.75 -20.48
C LEU A 90 -13.01 -31.27 -20.69
N VAL A 91 -14.02 -31.00 -21.52
CA VAL A 91 -14.55 -29.64 -21.77
C VAL A 91 -15.29 -29.08 -20.53
N MET A 92 -16.00 -29.93 -19.78
CA MET A 92 -16.71 -29.53 -18.57
C MET A 92 -15.74 -29.22 -17.40
N PHE A 93 -14.63 -29.96 -17.31
CA PHE A 93 -13.57 -29.68 -16.34
C PHE A 93 -12.82 -28.37 -16.67
N ILE A 94 -12.57 -28.09 -17.96
CA ILE A 94 -12.00 -26.82 -18.42
C ILE A 94 -12.97 -25.65 -18.17
N ALA A 95 -14.27 -25.84 -18.37
CA ALA A 95 -15.27 -24.83 -18.03
C ALA A 95 -15.24 -24.47 -16.52
N LEU A 96 -15.01 -25.44 -15.62
CA LEU A 96 -14.86 -25.20 -14.18
C LEU A 96 -13.55 -24.50 -13.82
N ILE A 97 -12.45 -24.79 -14.52
CA ILE A 97 -11.18 -24.09 -14.36
C ILE A 97 -11.30 -22.64 -14.85
N VAL A 98 -11.94 -22.41 -15.99
CA VAL A 98 -12.19 -21.05 -16.51
C VAL A 98 -13.14 -20.28 -15.59
N LEU A 99 -14.20 -20.92 -15.06
CA LEU A 99 -15.10 -20.32 -14.08
C LEU A 99 -14.37 -19.95 -12.78
N SER A 100 -13.44 -20.80 -12.31
CA SER A 100 -12.61 -20.53 -11.13
C SER A 100 -11.61 -19.41 -11.38
N ILE A 101 -11.03 -19.33 -12.58
CA ILE A 101 -10.14 -18.23 -12.99
C ILE A 101 -10.94 -16.92 -13.10
N LEU A 102 -12.15 -16.95 -13.66
CA LEU A 102 -13.03 -15.78 -13.72
C LEU A 102 -13.46 -15.33 -12.33
N ALA A 103 -13.76 -16.25 -11.41
CA ALA A 103 -14.04 -15.95 -10.02
C ALA A 103 -12.82 -15.34 -9.32
N ALA A 104 -11.62 -15.88 -9.54
CA ALA A 104 -10.38 -15.33 -8.99
C ALA A 104 -10.09 -13.92 -9.54
N VAL A 105 -10.32 -13.69 -10.83
CA VAL A 105 -10.18 -12.36 -11.47
C VAL A 105 -11.23 -11.38 -10.97
N TYR A 106 -12.47 -11.84 -10.73
CA TYR A 106 -13.54 -10.99 -10.21
C TYR A 106 -13.32 -10.63 -8.73
N ALA A 107 -12.86 -11.59 -7.92
CA ALA A 107 -12.43 -11.36 -6.54
C ALA A 107 -11.22 -10.41 -6.48
N ALA A 108 -10.23 -10.61 -7.36
CA ALA A 108 -9.11 -9.68 -7.51
C ALA A 108 -9.57 -8.28 -7.94
N ARG A 109 -10.54 -8.14 -8.85
CA ARG A 109 -11.12 -6.85 -9.23
C ARG A 109 -11.92 -6.19 -8.10
N GLY A 110 -12.63 -6.96 -7.27
CA GLY A 110 -13.31 -6.47 -6.08
C GLY A 110 -12.32 -5.91 -5.05
N VAL A 111 -11.23 -6.63 -4.81
CA VAL A 111 -10.13 -6.19 -3.93
C VAL A 111 -9.39 -4.98 -4.51
N LEU A 112 -9.16 -4.94 -5.82
CA LEU A 112 -8.55 -3.79 -6.50
C LEU A 112 -9.46 -2.55 -6.46
N ARG A 113 -10.79 -2.70 -6.52
CA ARG A 113 -11.73 -1.57 -6.33
C ARG A 113 -11.74 -1.08 -4.89
N ALA A 114 -11.70 -1.97 -3.90
CA ALA A 114 -11.56 -1.57 -2.50
C ALA A 114 -10.25 -0.79 -2.25
N LEU A 115 -9.14 -1.27 -2.83
CA LEU A 115 -7.84 -0.58 -2.81
C LEU A 115 -7.86 0.74 -3.58
N ALA A 116 -8.49 0.80 -4.76
CA ALA A 116 -8.64 2.03 -5.53
C ALA A 116 -9.48 3.06 -4.79
N THR A 117 -10.54 2.66 -4.10
CA THR A 117 -11.41 3.57 -3.31
C THR A 117 -10.67 4.11 -2.09
N TYR A 118 -9.79 3.30 -1.48
CA TYR A 118 -8.86 3.72 -0.42
C TYR A 118 -7.74 4.65 -0.92
N LEU A 119 -7.29 4.48 -2.17
CA LEU A 119 -6.35 5.40 -2.83
C LEU A 119 -7.02 6.71 -3.27
N GLN A 120 -8.30 6.66 -3.66
CA GLN A 120 -9.07 7.84 -4.07
C GLN A 120 -9.51 8.70 -2.87
N SER A 121 -9.77 8.10 -1.71
CA SER A 121 -10.01 8.85 -0.46
C SER A 121 -8.76 9.64 -0.02
N ARG A 122 -7.55 9.13 -0.31
CA ARG A 122 -6.30 9.89 -0.13
C ARG A 122 -6.13 11.07 -1.08
N ARG A 123 -6.69 11.03 -2.30
CA ARG A 123 -6.64 12.18 -3.23
C ARG A 123 -7.57 13.32 -2.80
N ARG A 124 -8.79 13.03 -2.30
CA ARG A 124 -9.69 14.08 -1.80
C ARG A 124 -9.18 14.82 -0.56
N ALA A 125 -8.34 14.17 0.24
CA ALA A 125 -7.64 14.81 1.37
C ALA A 125 -6.60 15.86 0.92
N HIS A 126 -6.22 15.86 -0.36
CA HIS A 126 -5.26 16.79 -0.95
C HIS A 126 -5.92 18.00 -1.65
N ASP A 127 -7.25 17.98 -1.85
CA ASP A 127 -8.03 19.08 -2.46
C ASP A 127 -8.77 19.95 -1.42
N THR A 128 -8.55 19.72 -0.12
CA THR A 128 -9.13 20.54 0.97
C THR A 128 -8.15 21.55 1.55
N GLN A 129 -7.11 21.91 0.78
CA GLN A 129 -6.18 22.99 1.09
C GLN A 129 -6.43 24.17 0.16
#